data_AF-A0A2V6SXF3-F1
#
_entry.id   AF-A0A2V6SXF3-F1
#
_cell.length_a   1.000
_cell.length_b   1.000
_cell.length_c   1.000
_cell.angle_alpha   90.00
_cell.angle_beta   90.00
_cell.angle_gamma   90.00
#
_symmetry.space_group_name_H-M   'P 1'
#
loop_
_entity.id
_entity.type
_entity.pdbx_description
1 polymer ?
#
loop_
_entity_poly.entity_id
_entity_poly.type
_entity_poly.pdbx_seq_one_letter_code
_entity_poly.pdbx_strand_id
1 'polypeptide(L)'
;MEARFEELPSEHYEKNREALDALTAEPPAPAQIRDGSKSLHLGTVGFALDVLGRRAARAGDQAESLRLFQAAHELFRRGNPLLRATRPMRQTLGNALRVLVAEEVRRCRAGETHAGAIREALHAFVVSAWGTVPPQLALSINELIVIDLERLRAGIEEDPELEEALVRDNIEALLGLEMPTRLERVRRQWEEIAERVAPAVVRRAQRAIRRPEALSALVPPTIWAEIGRAVERGDADALGQALADIRDELETNLRLRLDAKPEYREPASEIRLTGGPDPAFLQARELLLRRDPRALGEFGDLHYRRSANTIAKEWYAYALTLFGRATDIHDVIDLLDAAIASDRFHEHRGWTARWNLACALRRLPSRADEALDILLPVVEADAHLAEVFELCLLWALEQGRQDVLATLALKARYYEAHFLAALQDAESPAEPGAVARFREHFRRINRILRDPDRLFPDPRERLLFEELDQLTRDFIETSMVAAGIEWFRQRVAYGYEGGVFKNWECAAALNEEAGDLAAAWRCRVHSWRSTQHKRNVDPRKKAQLLRGLLAWAQRHEFREEAFRVLRQSWRDTGMTEADARL
;
A
#
# COMPACT_ATOMS: atom_id res chain seq x y z
N MET A 1 13.96 29.59 37.53
CA MET A 1 13.88 28.59 38.62
C MET A 1 14.10 29.26 39.97
N GLU A 2 15.23 29.96 40.16
CA GLU A 2 15.55 30.75 41.37
C GLU A 2 14.38 31.59 41.92
N ALA A 3 13.76 32.43 41.08
CA ALA A 3 12.65 33.29 41.48
C ALA A 3 11.37 32.54 41.91
N ARG A 4 11.30 31.22 41.74
CA ARG A 4 10.11 30.38 41.95
C ARG A 4 10.35 29.22 42.92
N PHE A 5 11.43 29.26 43.70
CA PHE A 5 11.74 28.19 44.67
C PHE A 5 10.67 28.01 45.74
N GLU A 6 10.01 29.10 46.15
CA GLU A 6 8.89 29.09 47.10
C GLU A 6 7.67 28.32 46.55
N GLU A 7 7.61 28.12 45.23
CA GLU A 7 6.59 27.31 44.57
C GLU A 7 6.95 25.81 44.48
N LEU A 8 8.05 25.35 45.09
CA LEU A 8 8.40 23.93 45.12
C LEU A 8 8.09 23.33 46.50
N PRO A 9 7.89 22.00 46.61
CA PRO A 9 7.77 21.34 47.91
C PRO A 9 8.97 21.67 48.81
N SER A 10 8.70 22.14 50.04
CA SER A 10 9.74 22.60 50.98
C SER A 10 10.76 21.51 51.32
N GLU A 11 10.32 20.26 51.34
CA GLU A 11 11.15 19.05 51.50
C GLU A 11 12.20 18.82 50.40
N HIS A 12 12.15 19.57 49.30
CA HIS A 12 13.12 19.50 48.21
C HIS A 12 13.89 20.82 48.00
N TYR A 13 13.66 21.82 48.84
CA TYR A 13 14.23 23.16 48.68
C TYR A 13 15.77 23.14 48.66
N GLU A 14 16.41 22.54 49.68
CA GLU A 14 17.87 22.49 49.79
C GLU A 14 18.51 21.73 48.62
N LYS A 15 17.90 20.59 48.25
CA LYS A 15 18.35 19.75 47.14
C LYS A 15 18.25 20.47 45.79
N ASN A 16 17.17 21.19 45.54
CA ASN A 16 16.98 21.93 44.30
C ASN A 16 17.88 23.17 44.23
N ARG A 17 18.13 23.83 45.36
CA ARG A 17 19.08 24.95 45.48
C ARG A 17 20.51 24.47 45.21
N GLU A 18 20.95 23.42 45.89
CA GLU A 18 22.29 22.83 45.69
C GLU A 18 22.51 22.39 44.23
N ALA A 19 21.53 21.72 43.62
CA ALA A 19 21.62 21.29 42.23
C ALA A 19 21.68 22.47 41.24
N LEU A 20 20.98 23.57 41.53
CA LEU A 20 20.99 24.76 40.69
C LEU A 20 22.33 25.51 40.85
N ASP A 21 22.77 25.75 42.08
CA ASP A 21 24.05 26.41 42.39
C ASP A 21 25.23 25.64 41.74
N ALA A 22 25.21 24.31 41.81
CA ALA A 22 26.23 23.45 41.21
C ALA A 22 26.25 23.49 39.66
N LEU A 23 25.11 23.78 39.02
CA LEU A 23 24.99 23.87 37.56
C LEU A 23 25.24 25.31 37.04
N THR A 24 24.99 26.33 37.85
CA THR A 24 25.24 27.74 37.51
C THR A 24 26.69 28.14 37.77
N ALA A 25 27.30 27.66 38.86
CA ALA A 25 28.71 27.92 39.18
C ALA A 25 29.67 27.31 38.16
N GLU A 26 29.31 26.14 37.60
CA GLU A 26 30.09 25.47 36.56
C GLU A 26 29.13 24.83 35.53
N PRO A 27 28.81 25.55 34.44
CA PRO A 27 27.98 25.01 33.37
C PRO A 27 28.55 23.70 32.82
N PRO A 28 27.74 22.63 32.69
CA PRO A 28 28.24 21.31 32.38
C PRO A 28 28.84 21.25 30.97
N ALA A 29 30.11 20.84 30.88
CA ALA A 29 30.78 20.63 29.61
C ALA A 29 30.20 19.39 28.88
N PRO A 30 30.26 19.32 27.53
CA PRO A 30 29.75 18.17 26.77
C PRO A 30 30.30 16.81 27.22
N ALA A 31 31.53 16.76 27.73
CA ALA A 31 32.15 15.54 28.28
C ALA A 31 31.47 15.10 29.59
N GLN A 32 31.20 16.03 30.51
CA GLN A 32 30.54 15.79 31.80
C GLN A 32 29.06 15.38 31.65
N ILE A 33 28.44 15.75 30.53
CA ILE A 33 27.10 15.29 30.16
C ILE A 33 27.17 13.85 29.65
N ARG A 34 28.18 13.51 28.83
CA ARG A 34 28.35 12.18 28.24
C ARG A 34 28.77 11.11 29.25
N ASP A 35 29.62 11.46 30.22
CA ASP A 35 30.07 10.53 31.27
C ASP A 35 29.05 10.36 32.42
N GLY A 36 27.97 11.15 32.42
CA GLY A 36 26.88 11.09 33.39
C GLY A 36 27.20 11.74 34.75
N SER A 37 28.35 12.38 34.92
CA SER A 37 28.79 13.00 36.18
C SER A 37 27.84 14.08 36.71
N LYS A 38 27.11 14.77 35.83
CA LYS A 38 26.11 15.79 36.20
C LYS A 38 24.66 15.29 36.15
N SER A 39 24.44 13.98 35.92
CA SER A 39 23.10 13.39 35.74
C SER A 39 22.15 13.63 36.93
N LEU A 40 22.65 13.56 38.16
CA LEU A 40 21.87 13.78 39.38
C LEU A 40 21.36 15.22 39.48
N HIS A 41 22.22 16.22 39.22
CA HIS A 41 21.85 17.64 39.27
C HIS A 41 20.88 17.99 38.13
N LEU A 42 21.18 17.55 36.90
CA LEU A 42 20.30 17.73 35.73
C LEU A 42 18.92 17.11 35.96
N GLY A 43 18.87 15.89 36.50
CA GLY A 43 17.61 15.21 36.84
C GLY A 43 16.83 15.94 37.94
N THR A 44 17.52 16.44 38.97
CA THR A 44 16.89 17.20 40.07
C THR A 44 16.24 18.49 39.55
N VAL A 45 16.97 19.28 38.77
CA VAL A 45 16.40 20.48 38.12
C VAL A 45 15.28 20.11 37.14
N GLY A 46 15.43 19.03 36.38
CA GLY A 46 14.39 18.53 35.48
C GLY A 46 13.07 18.22 36.20
N PHE A 47 13.11 17.57 37.37
CA PHE A 47 11.90 17.31 38.17
C PHE A 47 11.27 18.58 38.70
N ALA A 48 12.07 19.54 39.14
CA ALA A 48 11.56 20.82 39.61
C ALA A 48 10.88 21.61 38.48
N LEU A 49 11.46 21.61 37.27
CA LEU A 49 10.83 22.22 36.09
C LEU A 49 9.53 21.49 35.70
N ASP A 50 9.46 20.15 35.79
CA ASP A 50 8.22 19.40 35.56
C ASP A 50 7.12 19.77 36.59
N VAL A 51 7.48 19.99 37.86
CA VAL A 51 6.55 20.47 38.89
C VAL A 51 6.06 21.89 38.59
N LEU A 52 6.97 22.82 38.27
CA LEU A 52 6.61 24.19 37.91
C LEU A 52 5.75 24.23 36.65
N GLY A 53 6.05 23.38 35.66
CA GLY A 53 5.25 23.23 34.44
C GLY A 53 3.83 22.80 34.73
N ARG A 54 3.64 21.82 35.63
CA ARG A 54 2.30 21.42 36.09
C ARG A 54 1.56 22.53 36.84
N ARG A 55 2.26 23.35 37.63
CA ARG A 55 1.66 24.50 38.33
C ARG A 55 1.25 25.59 37.35
N ALA A 56 2.11 25.93 36.39
CA ALA A 56 1.80 26.87 35.31
C ALA A 56 0.57 26.43 34.52
N ALA A 57 0.48 25.14 34.16
CA ALA A 57 -0.71 24.58 33.51
C ALA A 57 -1.98 24.75 34.36
N ARG A 58 -1.90 24.50 35.68
CA ARG A 58 -3.05 24.69 36.60
C ARG A 58 -3.45 26.16 36.76
N ALA A 59 -2.49 27.08 36.63
CA ALA A 59 -2.73 28.51 36.66
C ALA A 59 -3.23 29.08 35.31
N GLY A 60 -3.32 28.24 34.27
CA GLY A 60 -3.75 28.65 32.92
C GLY A 60 -2.64 29.22 32.04
N ASP A 61 -1.38 29.26 32.50
CA ASP A 61 -0.23 29.74 31.72
C ASP A 61 0.38 28.59 30.90
N GLN A 62 -0.21 28.35 29.74
CA GLN A 62 0.17 27.24 28.86
C GLN A 62 1.52 27.47 28.18
N ALA A 63 1.82 28.70 27.76
CA ALA A 63 3.08 29.03 27.11
C ALA A 63 4.26 28.76 28.06
N GLU A 64 4.13 29.18 29.32
CA GLU A 64 5.13 28.90 30.33
C GLU A 64 5.19 27.41 30.67
N SER A 65 4.04 26.74 30.77
CA SER A 65 3.98 25.31 31.04
C SER A 65 4.73 24.48 30.00
N LEU A 66 4.52 24.76 28.71
CA LEU A 66 5.19 24.07 27.61
C LEU A 66 6.69 24.33 27.60
N ARG A 67 7.09 25.59 27.81
CA ARG A 67 8.52 25.96 27.93
C ARG A 67 9.19 25.18 29.06
N LEU A 68 8.54 25.08 30.21
CA LEU A 68 9.05 24.35 31.37
C LEU A 68 9.13 22.84 31.13
N PHE A 69 8.12 22.24 30.47
CA PHE A 69 8.17 20.82 30.12
C PHE A 69 9.23 20.49 29.06
N GLN A 70 9.40 21.33 28.05
CA GLN A 70 10.48 21.17 27.05
C GLN A 70 11.86 21.24 27.71
N ALA A 71 12.06 22.22 28.59
CA ALA A 71 13.30 22.35 29.35
C ALA A 71 13.54 21.15 30.28
N ALA A 72 12.52 20.71 31.03
CA ALA A 72 12.59 19.52 31.87
C ALA A 72 12.96 18.26 31.05
N HIS A 73 12.31 18.08 29.91
CA HIS A 73 12.57 16.97 29.01
C HIS A 73 14.01 16.97 28.49
N GLU A 74 14.51 18.12 28.05
CA GLU A 74 15.89 18.26 27.57
C GLU A 74 16.90 17.95 28.67
N LEU A 75 16.67 18.39 29.91
CA LEU A 75 17.52 18.05 31.04
C LEU A 75 17.54 16.55 31.33
N PHE A 76 16.38 15.88 31.29
CA PHE A 76 16.32 14.41 31.44
C PHE A 76 17.01 13.68 30.29
N ARG A 77 16.89 14.19 29.06
CA ARG A 77 17.56 13.61 27.89
C ARG A 77 19.07 13.74 27.98
N ARG A 78 19.58 14.90 28.40
CA ARG A 78 21.01 15.17 28.58
C ARG A 78 21.60 14.45 29.79
N GLY A 79 20.85 14.31 30.87
CA GLY A 79 21.25 13.54 32.05
C GLY A 79 21.22 12.02 31.85
N ASN A 80 20.80 11.52 30.68
CA ASN A 80 20.64 10.11 30.39
C ASN A 80 21.72 9.61 29.41
N PRO A 81 22.80 8.98 29.91
CA PRO A 81 23.92 8.52 29.07
C PRO A 81 23.54 7.40 28.10
N LEU A 82 22.43 6.69 28.35
CA LEU A 82 21.99 5.56 27.53
C LEU A 82 21.05 5.98 26.37
N LEU A 83 20.64 7.25 26.31
CA LEU A 83 19.74 7.82 25.29
C LEU A 83 18.41 7.06 25.09
N ARG A 84 18.01 6.19 26.02
CA ARG A 84 16.73 5.46 25.99
C ARG A 84 15.64 6.27 26.69
N ALA A 85 14.40 6.19 26.21
CA ALA A 85 13.25 6.80 26.86
C ALA A 85 13.10 6.36 28.33
N THR A 86 13.39 7.26 29.28
CA THR A 86 13.22 7.00 30.71
C THR A 86 11.78 7.32 31.16
N ARG A 87 11.40 6.85 32.36
CA ARG A 87 10.09 7.15 32.95
C ARG A 87 9.84 8.67 33.10
N PRO A 88 10.78 9.48 33.61
CA PRO A 88 10.61 10.94 33.70
C PRO A 88 10.42 11.59 32.31
N MET A 89 11.22 11.19 31.31
CA MET A 89 11.06 11.70 29.94
C MET A 89 9.64 11.43 29.39
N ARG A 90 9.14 10.20 29.55
CA ARG A 90 7.77 9.83 29.15
C ARG A 90 6.72 10.64 29.90
N GLN A 91 6.91 10.87 31.20
CA GLN A 91 5.96 11.59 32.03
C GLN A 91 5.88 13.07 31.65
N THR A 92 7.02 13.74 31.49
CA THR A 92 7.08 15.15 31.09
C THR A 92 6.55 15.35 29.68
N LEU A 93 6.85 14.44 28.75
CA LEU A 93 6.25 14.47 27.42
C LEU A 93 4.72 14.30 27.50
N GLY A 94 4.24 13.34 28.29
CA GLY A 94 2.81 13.15 28.51
C GLY A 94 2.12 14.38 29.11
N ASN A 95 2.80 15.12 30.00
CA ASN A 95 2.27 16.37 30.56
C ASN A 95 2.23 17.48 29.50
N ALA A 96 3.28 17.63 28.69
CA ALA A 96 3.30 18.59 27.58
C ALA A 96 2.20 18.30 26.55
N LEU A 97 2.04 17.03 26.17
CA LEU A 97 0.98 16.60 25.25
C LEU A 97 -0.41 16.94 25.78
N ARG A 98 -0.67 16.76 27.09
CA ARG A 98 -1.98 17.15 27.68
C ARG A 98 -2.23 18.66 27.58
N VAL A 99 -1.20 19.48 27.78
CA VAL A 99 -1.34 20.95 27.64
C VAL A 99 -1.61 21.33 26.19
N LEU A 100 -0.88 20.73 25.25
CA LEU A 100 -1.08 20.97 23.81
C LEU A 100 -2.44 20.49 23.33
N VAL A 101 -2.87 19.29 23.70
CA VAL A 101 -4.19 18.75 23.35
C VAL A 101 -5.28 19.65 23.91
N ALA A 102 -5.18 20.05 25.18
CA ALA A 102 -6.16 20.95 25.79
C ALA A 102 -6.25 22.28 25.04
N GLU A 103 -5.12 22.82 24.56
CA GLU A 103 -5.13 24.05 23.77
C GLU A 103 -5.76 23.86 22.38
N GLU A 104 -5.33 22.83 21.68
CA GLU A 104 -5.84 22.53 20.35
C GLU A 104 -7.34 22.15 20.37
N VAL A 105 -7.82 21.50 21.42
CA VAL A 105 -9.26 21.23 21.63
C VAL A 105 -10.05 22.52 21.88
N ARG A 106 -9.46 23.53 22.54
CA ARG A 106 -10.10 24.87 22.64
C ARG A 106 -10.24 25.52 21.27
N ARG A 107 -9.23 25.37 20.41
CA ARG A 107 -9.27 25.83 19.02
C ARG A 107 -10.31 25.06 18.19
N CYS A 108 -10.52 23.76 18.44
CA CYS A 108 -11.64 23.01 17.86
C CYS A 108 -12.99 23.60 18.26
N ARG A 109 -13.17 23.98 19.53
CA ARG A 109 -14.40 24.64 19.99
C ARG A 109 -14.67 25.95 19.24
N ALA A 110 -13.61 26.67 18.88
CA ALA A 110 -13.70 27.91 18.11
C ALA A 110 -13.82 27.70 16.59
N GLY A 111 -13.82 26.45 16.10
CA GLY A 111 -13.86 26.12 14.68
C GLY A 111 -12.55 26.40 13.93
N GLU A 112 -11.43 26.60 14.64
CA GLU A 112 -10.14 26.96 14.04
C GLU A 112 -9.30 25.76 13.58
N THR A 113 -9.61 24.55 14.07
CA THR A 113 -8.86 23.32 13.80
C THR A 113 -9.76 22.08 13.96
N HIS A 114 -9.27 20.91 13.58
CA HIS A 114 -9.97 19.62 13.69
C HIS A 114 -9.03 18.52 14.22
N ALA A 115 -9.60 17.43 14.76
CA ALA A 115 -8.86 16.34 15.41
C ALA A 115 -7.64 15.79 14.62
N GLY A 116 -7.71 15.80 13.28
CA GLY A 116 -6.64 15.35 12.39
C GLY A 116 -5.44 16.29 12.39
N ALA A 117 -5.68 17.60 12.28
CA ALA A 117 -4.64 18.62 12.38
C ALA A 117 -4.01 18.65 13.77
N ILE A 118 -4.80 18.41 14.83
CA ILE A 118 -4.28 18.23 16.20
C ILE A 118 -3.28 17.08 16.24
N ARG A 119 -3.64 15.91 15.68
CA ARG A 119 -2.75 14.74 15.65
C ARG A 119 -1.43 15.06 14.94
N GLU A 120 -1.49 15.73 13.79
CA GLU A 120 -0.30 16.11 13.03
C GLU A 120 0.60 17.08 13.81
N ALA A 121 0.02 18.10 14.44
CA ALA A 121 0.75 19.04 15.28
C ALA A 121 1.45 18.35 16.46
N LEU A 122 0.75 17.43 17.13
CA LEU A 122 1.31 16.65 18.24
C LEU A 122 2.40 15.67 17.78
N HIS A 123 2.22 15.03 16.62
CA HIS A 123 3.25 14.18 16.03
C HIS A 123 4.50 14.98 15.69
N ALA A 124 4.36 16.14 15.05
CA ALA A 124 5.48 17.03 14.74
C ALA A 124 6.21 17.48 16.01
N PHE A 125 5.47 17.82 17.06
CA PHE A 125 6.05 18.14 18.37
C PHE A 125 6.86 16.98 18.95
N VAL A 126 6.32 15.76 18.94
CA VAL A 126 7.03 14.57 19.44
C VAL A 126 8.27 14.28 18.60
N VAL A 127 8.19 14.35 17.27
CA VAL A 127 9.35 14.17 16.38
C VAL A 127 10.43 15.20 16.68
N SER A 128 10.05 16.47 16.89
CA SER A 128 11.02 17.51 17.25
C SER A 128 11.74 17.21 18.58
N ALA A 129 11.06 16.56 19.53
CA ALA A 129 11.59 16.27 20.84
C ALA A 129 12.37 14.92 20.92
N TRP A 130 11.95 13.91 20.16
CA TRP A 130 12.38 12.50 20.30
C TRP A 130 12.93 11.89 19.00
N GLY A 131 12.90 12.62 17.87
CA GLY A 131 13.34 12.17 16.55
C GLY A 131 12.37 11.21 15.85
N THR A 132 11.52 10.49 16.59
CA THR A 132 10.51 9.56 16.06
C THR A 132 9.28 9.50 16.97
N VAL A 133 8.14 9.06 16.44
CA VAL A 133 6.93 8.73 17.23
C VAL A 133 6.80 7.22 17.36
N PRO A 134 7.02 6.62 18.55
CA PRO A 134 6.76 5.21 18.77
C PRO A 134 5.27 4.87 18.57
N PRO A 135 4.90 3.68 18.04
CA PRO A 135 3.50 3.31 17.82
C PRO A 135 2.62 3.40 19.08
N GLN A 136 3.15 3.02 20.24
CA GLN A 136 2.41 3.11 21.51
C GLN A 136 2.13 4.55 21.93
N LEU A 137 3.00 5.49 21.54
CA LEU A 137 2.82 6.91 21.79
C LEU A 137 1.83 7.52 20.80
N ALA A 138 1.84 7.09 19.53
CA ALA A 138 0.83 7.49 18.55
C ALA A 138 -0.58 7.09 19.01
N LEU A 139 -0.76 5.87 19.51
CA LEU A 139 -2.01 5.43 20.13
C LEU A 139 -2.39 6.29 21.34
N SER A 140 -1.43 6.62 22.21
CA SER A 140 -1.67 7.47 23.38
C SER A 140 -2.08 8.90 23.00
N ILE A 141 -1.56 9.45 21.90
CA ILE A 141 -1.96 10.75 21.36
C ILE A 141 -3.40 10.70 20.87
N ASN A 142 -3.76 9.67 20.10
CA ASN A 142 -5.13 9.47 19.64
C ASN A 142 -6.11 9.37 20.82
N GLU A 143 -5.75 8.61 21.87
CA GLU A 143 -6.54 8.51 23.10
C GLU A 143 -6.75 9.87 23.77
N LEU A 144 -5.70 10.69 23.90
CA LEU A 144 -5.81 12.02 24.52
C LEU A 144 -6.75 12.94 23.74
N ILE A 145 -6.61 12.97 22.41
CA ILE A 145 -7.47 13.77 21.53
C ILE A 145 -8.93 13.38 21.72
N VAL A 146 -9.24 12.07 21.65
CA VAL A 146 -10.63 11.59 21.79
C VAL A 146 -11.20 11.87 23.17
N ILE A 147 -10.43 11.66 24.24
CA ILE A 147 -10.90 11.90 25.61
C ILE A 147 -11.22 13.37 25.82
N ASP A 148 -10.36 14.29 25.37
CA ASP A 148 -10.57 15.71 25.62
C ASP A 148 -11.64 16.31 24.69
N LEU A 149 -11.79 15.82 23.45
CA LEU A 149 -12.93 16.15 22.59
C LEU A 149 -14.25 15.65 23.19
N GLU A 150 -14.28 14.43 23.72
CA GLU A 150 -15.48 13.90 24.38
C GLU A 150 -15.83 14.67 25.65
N ARG A 151 -14.84 15.07 26.44
CA ARG A 151 -15.08 15.95 27.61
C ARG A 151 -15.63 17.30 27.18
N LEU A 152 -15.11 17.87 26.10
CA LEU A 152 -15.62 19.12 25.54
C LEU A 152 -17.08 18.95 25.12
N ARG A 153 -17.39 17.92 24.33
CA ARG A 153 -18.76 17.61 23.85
C ARG A 153 -19.72 17.39 25.02
N ALA A 154 -19.36 16.52 25.96
CA ALA A 154 -20.19 16.20 27.13
C ALA A 154 -20.41 17.40 28.07
N GLY A 155 -19.53 18.40 28.04
CA GLY A 155 -19.68 19.64 28.80
C GLY A 155 -20.53 20.72 28.10
N ILE A 156 -21.03 20.48 26.88
CA ILE A 156 -21.99 21.34 26.19
C ILE A 156 -23.39 20.94 26.68
N GLU A 157 -23.78 21.44 27.85
CA GLU A 157 -25.07 21.06 28.48
C GLU A 157 -26.27 21.87 27.95
N GLU A 158 -26.06 23.04 27.33
CA GLU A 158 -27.13 24.00 27.01
C GLU A 158 -27.12 24.55 25.56
N ASP A 159 -26.32 23.99 24.65
CA ASP A 159 -26.22 24.48 23.26
C ASP A 159 -26.13 23.33 22.24
N PRO A 160 -27.28 22.81 21.75
CA PRO A 160 -27.30 21.76 20.75
C PRO A 160 -26.60 22.17 19.45
N GLU A 161 -26.75 23.42 18.98
CA GLU A 161 -26.14 23.86 17.72
C GLU A 161 -24.61 23.83 17.78
N LEU A 162 -24.04 24.21 18.93
CA LEU A 162 -22.60 24.10 19.19
C LEU A 162 -22.13 22.64 19.28
N GLU A 163 -22.93 21.74 19.89
CA GLU A 163 -22.63 20.31 19.90
C GLU A 163 -22.63 19.73 18.47
N GLU A 164 -23.65 20.06 17.67
CA GLU A 164 -23.77 19.60 16.30
C GLU A 164 -22.62 20.11 15.41
N ALA A 165 -22.23 21.38 15.55
CA ALA A 165 -21.10 21.97 14.82
C ALA A 165 -19.78 21.28 15.21
N LEU A 166 -19.52 21.09 16.51
CA LEU A 166 -18.33 20.40 17.00
C LEU A 166 -18.21 19.00 16.43
N VAL A 167 -19.32 18.24 16.41
CA VAL A 167 -19.36 16.88 15.87
C VAL A 167 -19.16 16.90 14.35
N ARG A 168 -19.86 17.77 13.63
CA ARG A 168 -19.76 17.90 12.17
C ARG A 168 -18.32 18.17 11.71
N ASP A 169 -17.62 19.05 12.40
CA ASP A 169 -16.29 19.51 12.01
C ASP A 169 -15.18 18.51 12.37
N ASN A 170 -15.44 17.56 13.30
CA ASN A 170 -14.41 16.66 13.82
C ASN A 170 -14.63 15.17 13.51
N ILE A 171 -15.84 14.74 13.15
CA ILE A 171 -16.18 13.32 13.03
C ILE A 171 -15.33 12.59 11.98
N GLU A 172 -15.05 13.20 10.82
CA GLU A 172 -14.23 12.57 9.77
C GLU A 172 -12.84 12.21 10.29
N ALA A 173 -12.21 13.17 10.97
CA ALA A 173 -10.88 12.99 11.52
C ALA A 173 -10.88 12.03 12.71
N LEU A 174 -11.89 12.09 13.58
CA LEU A 174 -12.01 11.21 14.75
C LEU A 174 -12.16 9.74 14.34
N LEU A 175 -12.95 9.47 13.30
CA LEU A 175 -13.13 8.12 12.76
C LEU A 175 -11.87 7.58 12.07
N GLY A 176 -11.02 8.47 11.55
CA GLY A 176 -9.70 8.10 11.00
C GLY A 176 -8.61 7.81 12.05
N LEU A 177 -8.88 8.01 13.35
CA LEU A 177 -7.91 7.72 14.41
C LEU A 177 -7.93 6.23 14.77
N GLU A 178 -6.73 5.66 14.93
CA GLU A 178 -6.59 4.32 15.51
C GLU A 178 -6.92 4.39 17.01
N MET A 179 -7.98 3.69 17.43
CA MET A 179 -8.50 3.74 18.80
C MET A 179 -8.40 2.39 19.52
N PRO A 180 -8.02 2.37 20.80
CA PRO A 180 -8.12 1.17 21.63
C PRO A 180 -9.57 0.88 22.00
N THR A 181 -9.87 -0.41 22.18
CA THR A 181 -11.22 -0.97 22.41
C THR A 181 -11.98 -0.28 23.55
N ARG A 182 -11.28 0.17 24.60
CA ARG A 182 -11.89 0.88 25.74
C ARG A 182 -12.60 2.19 25.38
N LEU A 183 -12.26 2.80 24.24
CA LEU A 183 -12.86 4.04 23.74
C LEU A 183 -13.89 3.81 22.63
N GLU A 184 -14.20 2.57 22.27
CA GLU A 184 -15.22 2.25 21.25
C GLU A 184 -16.60 2.82 21.60
N ARG A 185 -16.95 2.85 22.89
CA ARG A 185 -18.23 3.44 23.34
C ARG A 185 -18.32 4.93 22.99
N VAL A 186 -17.24 5.68 23.21
CA VAL A 186 -17.16 7.11 22.88
C VAL A 186 -17.30 7.28 21.37
N ARG A 187 -16.58 6.47 20.59
CA ARG A 187 -16.68 6.48 19.13
C ARG A 187 -18.12 6.25 18.65
N ARG A 188 -18.83 5.24 19.17
CA ARG A 188 -20.22 4.97 18.79
C ARG A 188 -21.15 6.14 19.12
N GLN A 189 -20.96 6.80 20.26
CA GLN A 189 -21.77 7.97 20.62
C GLN A 189 -21.55 9.13 19.63
N TRP A 190 -20.31 9.36 19.21
CA TRP A 190 -20.01 10.35 18.17
C TRP A 190 -20.61 9.97 16.82
N GLU A 191 -20.55 8.69 16.43
CA GLU A 191 -21.19 8.18 15.21
C GLU A 191 -22.72 8.40 15.25
N GLU A 192 -23.39 8.05 16.35
CA GLU A 192 -24.84 8.23 16.54
C GLU A 192 -25.29 9.70 16.42
N ILE A 193 -24.51 10.64 16.96
CA ILE A 193 -24.79 12.07 16.80
C ILE A 193 -24.52 12.49 15.35
N ALA A 194 -23.40 12.07 14.78
CA ALA A 194 -23.00 12.41 13.42
C ALA A 194 -23.93 11.84 12.35
N GLU A 195 -24.61 10.72 12.59
CA GLU A 195 -25.65 10.21 11.69
C GLU A 195 -26.80 11.20 11.51
N ARG A 196 -27.06 12.05 12.51
CA ARG A 196 -28.06 13.12 12.44
C ARG A 196 -27.50 14.38 11.79
N VAL A 197 -26.28 14.78 12.16
CA VAL A 197 -25.73 16.13 11.84
C VAL A 197 -24.80 16.17 10.63
N ALA A 198 -24.21 15.03 10.25
CA ALA A 198 -23.25 14.87 9.17
C ALA A 198 -23.32 13.46 8.53
N PRO A 199 -24.50 12.99 8.07
CA PRO A 199 -24.69 11.61 7.60
C PRO A 199 -23.81 11.26 6.39
N ALA A 200 -23.46 12.23 5.54
CA ALA A 200 -22.54 12.02 4.43
C ALA A 200 -21.10 11.72 4.92
N VAL A 201 -20.67 12.37 6.00
CA VAL A 201 -19.33 12.20 6.58
C VAL A 201 -19.23 10.87 7.32
N VAL A 202 -20.27 10.48 8.07
CA VAL A 202 -20.34 9.14 8.69
C VAL A 202 -20.29 8.06 7.62
N ARG A 203 -21.09 8.20 6.55
CA ARG A 203 -21.05 7.24 5.43
C ARG A 203 -19.66 7.18 4.77
N ARG A 204 -19.00 8.32 4.56
CA ARG A 204 -17.64 8.38 4.00
C ARG A 204 -16.59 7.76 4.93
N ALA A 205 -16.64 8.05 6.22
CA ALA A 205 -15.69 7.53 7.19
C ALA A 205 -15.92 6.04 7.50
N GLN A 206 -17.17 5.57 7.52
CA GLN A 206 -17.49 4.14 7.55
C GLN A 206 -16.96 3.43 6.30
N ARG A 207 -17.05 4.04 5.12
CA ARG A 207 -16.44 3.52 3.88
C ARG A 207 -14.91 3.38 3.98
N ALA A 208 -14.22 4.25 4.74
CA ALA A 208 -12.77 4.19 4.94
C ALA A 208 -12.30 3.03 5.85
N ILE A 209 -13.18 2.45 6.67
CA ILE A 209 -12.90 1.33 7.60
C ILE A 209 -13.48 -0.01 7.07
N ARG A 210 -14.28 0.03 6.01
CA ARG A 210 -14.96 -1.15 5.48
C ARG A 210 -13.96 -2.19 4.98
N ARG A 211 -14.19 -3.45 5.37
CA ARG A 211 -13.76 -4.61 4.60
C ARG A 211 -14.64 -4.70 3.36
N PRO A 212 -14.14 -5.23 2.24
CA PRO A 212 -14.97 -5.44 1.07
C PRO A 212 -16.16 -6.35 1.40
N GLU A 213 -17.34 -5.93 0.97
CA GLU A 213 -18.62 -6.62 1.18
C GLU A 213 -18.87 -7.64 0.06
N ALA A 214 -19.64 -8.69 0.35
CA ALA A 214 -20.10 -9.63 -0.66
C ALA A 214 -21.11 -8.94 -1.59
N LEU A 215 -21.13 -9.33 -2.87
CA LEU A 215 -21.91 -8.62 -3.88
C LEU A 215 -23.42 -8.72 -3.63
N SER A 216 -23.89 -9.85 -3.07
CA SER A 216 -25.30 -10.02 -2.68
C SER A 216 -25.75 -9.04 -1.58
N ALA A 217 -24.83 -8.62 -0.72
CA ALA A 217 -25.08 -7.65 0.35
C ALA A 217 -24.94 -6.21 -0.15
N LEU A 218 -24.03 -5.98 -1.10
CA LEU A 218 -23.76 -4.67 -1.69
C LEU A 218 -24.91 -4.20 -2.60
N VAL A 219 -25.44 -5.10 -3.43
CA VAL A 219 -26.45 -4.77 -4.45
C VAL A 219 -27.86 -5.06 -3.93
N PRO A 220 -28.77 -4.07 -3.92
CA PRO A 220 -30.14 -4.27 -3.46
C PRO A 220 -30.90 -5.34 -4.27
N PRO A 221 -31.81 -6.13 -3.67
CA PRO A 221 -32.60 -7.15 -4.37
C PRO A 221 -33.40 -6.62 -5.57
N THR A 222 -33.83 -5.36 -5.51
CA THR A 222 -34.55 -4.69 -6.61
C THR A 222 -33.66 -4.50 -7.83
N ILE A 223 -32.43 -4.02 -7.63
CA ILE A 223 -31.44 -3.83 -8.68
C ILE A 223 -31.00 -5.19 -9.23
N TRP A 224 -30.86 -6.21 -8.39
CA TRP A 224 -30.59 -7.58 -8.85
C TRP A 224 -31.65 -8.10 -9.82
N ALA A 225 -32.93 -7.87 -9.52
CA ALA A 225 -34.03 -8.26 -10.40
C ALA A 225 -34.06 -7.45 -11.71
N GLU A 226 -33.58 -6.21 -11.71
CA GLU A 226 -33.44 -5.40 -12.92
C GLU A 226 -32.31 -5.88 -13.81
N ILE A 227 -31.12 -6.12 -13.24
CA ILE A 227 -29.98 -6.73 -13.93
C ILE A 227 -30.39 -8.07 -14.54
N GLY A 228 -31.04 -8.94 -13.77
CA GLY A 228 -31.52 -10.24 -14.26
C GLY A 228 -32.45 -10.12 -15.46
N ARG A 229 -33.47 -9.24 -15.39
CA ARG A 229 -34.41 -9.01 -16.50
C ARG A 229 -33.72 -8.43 -17.74
N ALA A 230 -32.77 -7.50 -17.56
CA ALA A 230 -32.03 -6.92 -18.67
C ALA A 230 -31.18 -7.99 -19.40
N VAL A 231 -30.48 -8.83 -18.63
CA VAL A 231 -29.67 -9.94 -19.15
C VAL A 231 -30.52 -10.97 -19.89
N GLU A 232 -31.68 -11.36 -19.35
CA GLU A 232 -32.60 -12.31 -20.00
C GLU A 232 -33.14 -11.79 -21.34
N ARG A 233 -33.38 -10.47 -21.43
CA ARG A 233 -33.89 -9.81 -22.63
C ARG A 233 -32.79 -9.44 -23.63
N GLY A 234 -31.53 -9.48 -23.20
CA GLY A 234 -30.40 -8.98 -23.98
C GLY A 234 -30.45 -7.46 -24.20
N ASP A 235 -30.99 -6.72 -23.22
CA ASP A 235 -31.20 -5.27 -23.27
C ASP A 235 -30.02 -4.53 -22.63
N ALA A 236 -29.16 -3.95 -23.47
CA ALA A 236 -27.92 -3.29 -23.05
C ALA A 236 -28.20 -1.96 -22.32
N ASP A 237 -29.22 -1.22 -22.75
CA ASP A 237 -29.59 0.07 -22.17
C ASP A 237 -30.18 -0.13 -20.78
N ALA A 238 -31.08 -1.11 -20.63
CA ALA A 238 -31.66 -1.46 -19.33
C ALA A 238 -30.59 -1.99 -18.35
N LEU A 239 -29.61 -2.76 -18.85
CA LEU A 239 -28.49 -3.20 -18.03
C LEU A 239 -27.63 -2.01 -17.59
N GLY A 240 -27.27 -1.11 -18.52
CA GLY A 240 -26.50 0.09 -18.23
C GLY A 240 -27.16 0.96 -17.16
N GLN A 241 -28.48 1.18 -17.25
CA GLN A 241 -29.22 1.95 -16.25
C GLN A 241 -29.17 1.31 -14.85
N ALA A 242 -29.44 0.00 -14.75
CA ALA A 242 -29.42 -0.69 -13.46
C ALA A 242 -28.02 -0.68 -12.80
N LEU A 243 -26.96 -0.75 -13.62
CA LEU A 243 -25.57 -0.69 -13.13
C LEU A 243 -25.13 0.73 -12.77
N ALA A 244 -25.64 1.74 -13.47
CA ALA A 244 -25.35 3.14 -13.17
C ALA A 244 -25.82 3.51 -11.74
N ASP A 245 -26.94 2.95 -11.29
CA ASP A 245 -27.53 3.20 -9.97
C ASP A 245 -26.69 2.64 -8.81
N ILE A 246 -25.75 1.73 -9.07
CA ILE A 246 -24.86 1.10 -8.07
C ILE A 246 -23.37 1.30 -8.37
N ARG A 247 -23.03 2.23 -9.28
CA ARG A 247 -21.64 2.46 -9.72
C ARG A 247 -20.71 2.78 -8.56
N ASP A 248 -21.10 3.73 -7.72
CA ASP A 248 -20.28 4.21 -6.61
C ASP A 248 -20.00 3.10 -5.59
N GLU A 249 -21.00 2.25 -5.33
CA GLU A 249 -20.88 1.08 -4.45
C GLU A 249 -19.90 0.06 -5.04
N LEU A 250 -20.04 -0.28 -6.32
CA LEU A 250 -19.15 -1.22 -7.01
C LEU A 250 -17.71 -0.72 -7.06
N GLU A 251 -17.50 0.55 -7.44
CA GLU A 251 -16.16 1.15 -7.47
C GLU A 251 -15.53 1.20 -6.09
N THR A 252 -16.29 1.63 -5.07
CA THR A 252 -15.78 1.70 -3.69
C THR A 252 -15.40 0.32 -3.19
N ASN A 253 -16.26 -0.69 -3.40
CA ASN A 253 -15.98 -2.05 -2.97
C ASN A 253 -14.77 -2.64 -3.69
N LEU A 254 -14.63 -2.39 -4.99
CA LEU A 254 -13.47 -2.82 -5.76
C LEU A 254 -12.18 -2.18 -5.24
N ARG A 255 -12.18 -0.86 -4.96
CA ARG A 255 -11.01 -0.16 -4.38
C ARG A 255 -10.58 -0.76 -3.04
N LEU A 256 -11.53 -1.20 -2.21
CA LEU A 256 -11.24 -1.88 -0.94
C LEU A 256 -10.66 -3.29 -1.13
N ARG A 257 -10.90 -3.94 -2.27
CA ARG A 257 -10.36 -5.28 -2.60
C ARG A 257 -8.94 -5.23 -3.17
N LEU A 258 -8.57 -4.15 -3.86
CA LEU A 258 -7.27 -4.02 -4.51
C LEU A 258 -6.17 -3.78 -3.47
N ASP A 259 -5.15 -4.64 -3.43
CA ASP A 259 -3.97 -4.52 -2.55
C ASP A 259 -2.82 -3.81 -3.29
N ALA A 260 -3.13 -2.66 -3.89
CA ALA A 260 -2.16 -1.86 -4.62
C ALA A 260 -1.61 -0.72 -3.74
N LYS A 261 -0.34 -0.80 -3.38
CA LYS A 261 0.36 0.26 -2.64
C LYS A 261 1.32 1.02 -3.56
N PRO A 262 1.13 2.34 -3.79
CA PRO A 262 2.00 3.15 -4.62
C PRO A 262 3.31 3.53 -3.90
N GLU A 263 4.06 2.52 -3.49
CA GLU A 263 5.35 2.66 -2.80
C GLU A 263 6.50 2.43 -3.76
N TYR A 264 7.61 3.15 -3.59
CA TYR A 264 8.80 2.96 -4.43
C TYR A 264 9.37 1.56 -4.25
N ARG A 265 9.76 0.94 -5.37
CA ARG A 265 10.34 -0.40 -5.44
C ARG A 265 11.83 -0.34 -5.74
N GLU A 266 12.59 -1.25 -5.12
CA GLU A 266 14.00 -1.45 -5.46
C GLU A 266 14.13 -1.83 -6.95
N PRO A 267 15.03 -1.20 -7.72
CA PRO A 267 15.22 -1.53 -9.13
C PRO A 267 15.61 -3.00 -9.34
N ALA A 268 15.01 -3.65 -10.34
CA ALA A 268 15.25 -5.08 -10.61
C ALA A 268 16.59 -5.35 -11.32
N SER A 269 17.16 -4.34 -11.97
CA SER A 269 18.36 -4.47 -12.81
C SER A 269 19.66 -4.23 -12.03
N GLU A 270 20.70 -4.98 -12.37
CA GLU A 270 22.05 -4.80 -11.79
C GLU A 270 23.01 -4.14 -12.78
N ILE A 271 23.91 -3.30 -12.27
CA ILE A 271 25.03 -2.80 -13.06
C ILE A 271 26.09 -3.90 -13.15
N ARG A 272 26.43 -4.30 -14.37
CA ARG A 272 27.37 -5.41 -14.65
C ARG A 272 28.57 -4.95 -15.48
N LEU A 273 29.71 -5.59 -15.26
CA LEU A 273 30.95 -5.50 -16.04
C LEU A 273 31.29 -6.87 -16.65
N THR A 274 32.24 -6.91 -17.58
CA THR A 274 32.71 -8.17 -18.16
C THR A 274 33.27 -9.08 -17.05
N GLY A 275 32.52 -10.13 -16.68
CA GLY A 275 32.89 -11.07 -15.62
C GLY A 275 32.03 -11.02 -14.35
N GLY A 276 31.08 -10.09 -14.20
CA GLY A 276 30.18 -10.10 -13.04
C GLY A 276 29.50 -8.75 -12.72
N PRO A 277 28.82 -8.65 -11.56
CA PRO A 277 28.30 -7.38 -11.07
C PRO A 277 29.43 -6.38 -10.80
N ASP A 278 29.15 -5.10 -10.98
CA ASP A 278 30.10 -4.03 -10.71
C ASP A 278 30.42 -3.95 -9.19
N PRO A 279 31.71 -3.97 -8.77
CA PRO A 279 32.06 -3.93 -7.35
C PRO A 279 31.59 -2.66 -6.62
N ALA A 280 31.65 -1.49 -7.27
CA ALA A 280 31.18 -0.24 -6.69
C ALA A 280 29.65 -0.22 -6.56
N PHE A 281 28.95 -0.82 -7.51
CA PHE A 281 27.50 -1.05 -7.40
C PHE A 281 27.15 -1.95 -6.21
N LEU A 282 27.86 -3.07 -6.04
CA LEU A 282 27.62 -4.00 -4.92
C LEU A 282 27.86 -3.31 -3.57
N GLN A 283 28.92 -2.51 -3.46
CA GLN A 283 29.22 -1.73 -2.26
C GLN A 283 28.12 -0.70 -1.96
N ALA A 284 27.66 0.05 -2.96
CA ALA A 284 26.57 1.01 -2.81
C ALA A 284 25.26 0.31 -2.37
N ARG A 285 24.95 -0.84 -2.96
CA ARG A 285 23.77 -1.65 -2.61
C ARG A 285 23.86 -2.22 -1.19
N GLU A 286 25.04 -2.67 -0.75
CA GLU A 286 25.24 -3.14 0.63
C GLU A 286 24.98 -2.03 1.66
N LEU A 287 25.43 -0.80 1.38
CA LEU A 287 25.12 0.37 2.20
C LEU A 287 23.62 0.65 2.23
N LEU A 288 22.94 0.57 1.09
CA LEU A 288 21.49 0.76 0.99
C LEU A 288 20.71 -0.28 1.82
N LEU A 289 21.09 -1.56 1.73
CA LEU A 289 20.48 -2.66 2.50
C LEU A 289 20.66 -2.45 4.02
N ARG A 290 21.78 -1.86 4.44
CA ARG A 290 22.04 -1.47 5.84
C ARG A 290 21.36 -0.16 6.26
N ARG A 291 20.63 0.49 5.36
CA ARG A 291 20.02 1.82 5.54
C ARG A 291 21.05 2.90 5.90
N ASP A 292 22.26 2.80 5.34
CA ASP A 292 23.32 3.79 5.55
C ASP A 292 23.18 4.97 4.56
N PRO A 293 23.04 6.23 5.03
CA PRO A 293 22.87 7.38 4.16
C PRO A 293 24.01 7.61 3.15
N ARG A 294 25.20 7.04 3.39
CA ARG A 294 26.33 7.09 2.44
C ARG A 294 25.99 6.44 1.10
N ALA A 295 25.01 5.52 1.06
CA ALA A 295 24.53 4.92 -0.18
C ALA A 295 24.11 5.96 -1.21
N LEU A 296 23.51 7.08 -0.78
CA LEU A 296 23.09 8.15 -1.68
C LEU A 296 24.27 8.77 -2.43
N GLY A 297 25.37 9.03 -1.72
CA GLY A 297 26.61 9.55 -2.32
C GLY A 297 27.22 8.57 -3.31
N GLU A 298 27.31 7.29 -2.94
CA GLU A 298 27.88 6.24 -3.79
C GLU A 298 27.06 6.01 -5.08
N PHE A 299 25.73 6.02 -4.99
CA PHE A 299 24.88 5.93 -6.18
C PHE A 299 24.93 7.20 -7.04
N GLY A 300 25.03 8.39 -6.43
CA GLY A 300 25.26 9.63 -7.16
C GLY A 300 26.58 9.59 -7.94
N ASP A 301 27.65 9.16 -7.29
CA ASP A 301 28.96 8.96 -7.90
C ASP A 301 28.94 7.97 -9.07
N LEU A 302 28.25 6.85 -8.91
CA LEU A 302 28.05 5.87 -9.98
C LEU A 302 27.31 6.48 -11.17
N HIS A 303 26.24 7.24 -10.90
CA HIS A 303 25.48 7.95 -11.92
C HIS A 303 26.35 8.98 -12.65
N TYR A 304 27.06 9.86 -11.96
CA TYR A 304 27.87 10.91 -12.60
C TYR A 304 29.03 10.34 -13.41
N ARG A 305 29.69 9.28 -12.94
CA ARG A 305 30.74 8.57 -13.71
C ARG A 305 30.17 7.83 -14.93
N ARG A 306 28.86 7.52 -14.94
CA ARG A 306 28.18 6.73 -15.97
C ARG A 306 26.84 7.34 -16.37
N SER A 307 26.84 8.62 -16.72
CA SER A 307 25.62 9.39 -16.98
C SER A 307 24.71 8.79 -18.07
N ALA A 308 25.30 8.07 -19.03
CA ALA A 308 24.57 7.36 -20.09
C ALA A 308 24.01 5.99 -19.69
N ASN A 309 24.29 5.48 -18.49
CA ASN A 309 23.80 4.19 -18.01
C ASN A 309 22.42 4.36 -17.35
N THR A 310 21.38 3.76 -17.93
CA THR A 310 19.99 3.83 -17.45
C THR A 310 19.84 3.21 -16.06
N ILE A 311 20.46 2.04 -15.82
CA ILE A 311 20.43 1.35 -14.53
C ILE A 311 21.05 2.23 -13.43
N ALA A 312 22.15 2.95 -13.72
CA ALA A 312 22.74 3.88 -12.76
C ALA A 312 21.80 5.03 -12.37
N LYS A 313 21.02 5.56 -13.34
CA LYS A 313 19.98 6.57 -13.07
C LYS A 313 18.88 6.00 -12.18
N GLU A 314 18.36 4.81 -12.50
CA GLU A 314 17.30 4.14 -11.73
C GLU A 314 17.67 3.95 -10.26
N TRP A 315 18.90 3.48 -10.00
CA TRP A 315 19.38 3.27 -8.64
C TRP A 315 19.64 4.56 -7.88
N TYR A 316 20.15 5.60 -8.54
CA TYR A 316 20.34 6.91 -7.92
C TYR A 316 19.00 7.56 -7.56
N ALA A 317 18.03 7.52 -8.48
CA ALA A 317 16.67 7.97 -8.22
C ALA A 317 16.06 7.21 -7.03
N TYR A 318 16.17 5.88 -6.99
CA TYR A 318 15.67 5.10 -5.85
C TYR A 318 16.37 5.48 -4.52
N ALA A 319 17.69 5.71 -4.52
CA ALA A 319 18.40 6.17 -3.33
C ALA A 319 17.92 7.56 -2.84
N LEU A 320 17.63 8.48 -3.77
CA LEU A 320 17.04 9.78 -3.44
C LEU A 320 15.67 9.62 -2.75
N THR A 321 14.86 8.65 -3.18
CA THR A 321 13.56 8.39 -2.51
C THR A 321 13.69 7.89 -1.07
N LEU A 322 14.80 7.27 -0.72
CA LEU A 322 15.03 6.68 0.61
C LEU A 322 15.79 7.62 1.56
N PHE A 323 16.72 8.41 1.04
CA PHE A 323 17.67 9.21 1.85
C PHE A 323 17.67 10.70 1.50
N GLY A 324 17.02 11.09 0.41
CA GLY A 324 16.90 12.47 -0.04
C GLY A 324 15.89 13.29 0.76
N ARG A 325 15.77 14.56 0.38
CA ARG A 325 14.79 15.53 0.89
C ARG A 325 13.53 15.48 0.05
N ALA A 326 12.43 16.04 0.58
CA ALA A 326 11.17 16.13 -0.16
C ALA A 326 11.31 16.91 -1.49
N THR A 327 12.24 17.86 -1.58
CA THR A 327 12.54 18.65 -2.78
C THR A 327 13.17 17.83 -3.90
N ASP A 328 13.80 16.71 -3.56
CA ASP A 328 14.57 15.89 -4.50
C ASP A 328 13.63 15.05 -5.42
N ILE A 329 12.31 15.16 -5.21
CA ILE A 329 11.30 14.52 -6.05
C ILE A 329 11.41 14.94 -7.52
N HIS A 330 11.83 16.19 -7.79
CA HIS A 330 12.06 16.65 -9.15
C HIS A 330 13.26 15.96 -9.78
N ASP A 331 14.35 15.80 -9.03
CA ASP A 331 15.54 15.05 -9.50
C ASP A 331 15.21 13.57 -9.75
N VAL A 332 14.38 12.97 -8.89
CA VAL A 332 13.88 11.59 -9.08
C VAL A 332 13.14 11.47 -10.41
N ILE A 333 12.24 12.40 -10.70
CA ILE A 333 11.47 12.42 -11.95
C ILE A 333 12.40 12.58 -13.15
N ASP A 334 13.28 13.59 -13.13
CA ASP A 334 14.19 13.89 -14.24
C ASP A 334 15.14 12.71 -14.54
N LEU A 335 15.65 12.05 -13.51
CA LEU A 335 16.51 10.87 -13.66
C LEU A 335 15.77 9.69 -14.29
N LEU A 336 14.53 9.42 -13.87
CA LEU A 336 13.73 8.30 -14.36
C LEU A 336 13.19 8.57 -15.76
N ASP A 337 12.72 9.79 -16.05
CA ASP A 337 12.34 10.22 -17.39
C ASP A 337 13.53 10.07 -18.35
N ALA A 338 14.72 10.55 -17.96
CA ALA A 338 15.94 10.39 -18.76
C ALA A 338 16.44 8.94 -18.88
N ALA A 339 16.05 8.05 -17.97
CA ALA A 339 16.35 6.63 -18.06
C ALA A 339 15.42 5.95 -19.08
N ILE A 340 14.12 6.24 -19.02
CA ILE A 340 13.08 5.66 -19.87
C ILE A 340 13.20 6.17 -21.31
N ALA A 341 13.50 7.45 -21.51
CA ALA A 341 13.64 8.07 -22.83
C ALA A 341 14.92 7.67 -23.59
N SER A 342 15.83 6.92 -22.97
CA SER A 342 17.09 6.52 -23.59
C SER A 342 16.93 5.29 -24.48
N ASP A 343 17.55 5.28 -25.66
CA ASP A 343 17.58 4.14 -26.60
C ASP A 343 18.16 2.84 -26.00
N ARG A 344 18.84 2.94 -24.85
CA ARG A 344 19.42 1.81 -24.09
C ARG A 344 18.49 1.27 -23.02
N PHE A 345 17.27 1.81 -22.89
CA PHE A 345 16.29 1.35 -21.92
C PHE A 345 15.78 -0.05 -22.30
N HIS A 346 15.72 -0.95 -21.33
CA HIS A 346 15.25 -2.32 -21.53
C HIS A 346 13.88 -2.48 -20.90
N GLU A 347 12.82 -2.39 -21.70
CA GLU A 347 11.42 -2.44 -21.25
C GLU A 347 11.13 -3.56 -20.23
N HIS A 348 11.54 -4.79 -20.55
CA HIS A 348 11.33 -5.93 -19.65
C HIS A 348 12.08 -5.84 -18.31
N ARG A 349 13.23 -5.18 -18.25
CA ARG A 349 14.07 -5.13 -17.03
C ARG A 349 13.98 -3.79 -16.27
N GLY A 350 13.52 -2.75 -16.94
CA GLY A 350 13.37 -1.40 -16.44
C GLY A 350 11.94 -1.06 -16.00
N TRP A 351 11.02 -2.03 -15.91
CA TRP A 351 9.64 -1.78 -15.47
C TRP A 351 9.58 -1.10 -14.08
N THR A 352 10.55 -1.36 -13.20
CA THR A 352 10.69 -0.68 -11.90
C THR A 352 10.96 0.81 -12.03
N ALA A 353 11.60 1.25 -13.13
CA ALA A 353 11.81 2.67 -13.43
C ALA A 353 10.48 3.36 -13.72
N ARG A 354 9.63 2.76 -14.56
CA ARG A 354 8.27 3.24 -14.84
C ARG A 354 7.40 3.26 -13.60
N TRP A 355 7.46 2.20 -12.79
CA TRP A 355 6.77 2.16 -11.50
C TRP A 355 7.19 3.31 -10.59
N ASN A 356 8.49 3.50 -10.38
CA ASN A 356 8.99 4.54 -9.50
C ASN A 356 8.71 5.95 -10.04
N LEU A 357 8.76 6.15 -11.36
CA LEU A 357 8.39 7.42 -11.98
C LEU A 357 6.92 7.72 -11.73
N ALA A 358 6.04 6.75 -11.98
CA ALA A 358 4.62 6.91 -11.73
C ALA A 358 4.30 7.23 -10.25
N CYS A 359 4.97 6.55 -9.30
CA CYS A 359 4.87 6.89 -7.88
C CYS A 359 5.35 8.31 -7.56
N ALA A 360 6.40 8.80 -8.22
CA ALA A 360 6.90 10.16 -8.03
C ALA A 360 5.94 11.20 -8.62
N LEU A 361 5.43 10.98 -9.84
CA LEU A 361 4.44 11.84 -10.48
C LEU A 361 3.15 11.93 -9.65
N ARG A 362 2.68 10.82 -9.09
CA ARG A 362 1.46 10.78 -8.25
C ARG A 362 1.57 11.66 -7.00
N ARG A 363 2.77 11.87 -6.47
CA ARG A 363 3.03 12.73 -5.30
C ARG A 363 3.06 14.23 -5.64
N LEU A 364 3.06 14.59 -6.92
CA LEU A 364 2.92 15.96 -7.39
C LEU A 364 1.49 16.17 -7.92
N PRO A 365 0.64 16.95 -7.22
CA PRO A 365 -0.75 17.15 -7.64
C PRO A 365 -0.93 17.62 -9.08
N SER A 366 0.00 18.44 -9.60
CA SER A 366 -0.04 18.96 -10.97
C SER A 366 0.32 17.95 -12.06
N ARG A 367 0.92 16.80 -11.71
CA ARG A 367 1.38 15.76 -12.64
C ARG A 367 0.81 14.38 -12.30
N ALA A 368 -0.12 14.31 -11.36
CA ALA A 368 -0.66 13.05 -10.85
C ALA A 368 -1.36 12.22 -11.93
N ASP A 369 -1.96 12.88 -12.92
CA ASP A 369 -2.70 12.21 -14.00
C ASP A 369 -1.77 11.47 -14.97
N GLU A 370 -0.52 11.92 -15.12
CA GLU A 370 0.49 11.29 -15.98
C GLU A 370 0.92 9.90 -15.46
N ALA A 371 0.72 9.62 -14.16
CA ALA A 371 1.23 8.40 -13.52
C ALA A 371 0.70 7.11 -14.18
N LEU A 372 -0.56 7.10 -14.63
CA LEU A 372 -1.15 5.94 -15.29
C LEU A 372 -0.52 5.70 -16.66
N ASP A 373 -0.34 6.76 -17.46
CA ASP A 373 0.23 6.67 -18.81
C ASP A 373 1.68 6.16 -18.80
N ILE A 374 2.43 6.45 -17.73
CA ILE A 374 3.77 5.88 -17.53
C ILE A 374 3.73 4.36 -17.28
N LEU A 375 2.71 3.85 -16.60
CA LEU A 375 2.60 2.42 -16.27
C LEU A 375 1.93 1.59 -17.36
N LEU A 376 1.00 2.15 -18.14
CA LEU A 376 0.26 1.44 -19.18
C LEU A 376 1.16 0.66 -20.15
N PRO A 377 2.29 1.18 -20.66
CA PRO A 377 3.09 0.39 -21.58
C PRO A 377 3.82 -0.79 -20.91
N VAL A 378 3.85 -0.91 -19.57
CA VAL A 378 4.24 -2.16 -18.88
C VAL A 378 3.14 -3.22 -19.01
N VAL A 379 1.86 -2.78 -18.94
CA VAL A 379 0.70 -3.65 -19.16
C VAL A 379 0.65 -4.12 -20.61
N GLU A 380 0.86 -3.23 -21.57
CA GLU A 380 0.82 -3.55 -23.01
C GLU A 380 1.94 -4.48 -23.45
N ALA A 381 3.14 -4.33 -22.86
CA ALA A 381 4.26 -5.24 -23.11
C ALA A 381 4.01 -6.67 -22.57
N ASP A 382 2.91 -6.89 -21.85
CA ASP A 382 2.52 -8.15 -21.23
C ASP A 382 3.64 -8.74 -20.32
N ALA A 383 4.54 -7.87 -19.85
CA ALA A 383 5.71 -8.19 -19.06
C ALA A 383 5.62 -7.50 -17.70
N HIS A 384 5.62 -8.28 -16.62
CA HIS A 384 5.38 -7.79 -15.26
C HIS A 384 3.97 -7.20 -15.04
N LEU A 385 3.01 -7.53 -15.89
CA LEU A 385 1.59 -7.16 -15.71
C LEU A 385 1.11 -7.47 -14.29
N ALA A 386 1.48 -8.63 -13.75
CA ALA A 386 1.20 -9.05 -12.40
C ALA A 386 1.59 -8.04 -11.30
N GLU A 387 2.66 -7.30 -11.51
CA GLU A 387 3.21 -6.35 -10.54
C GLU A 387 2.50 -4.99 -10.59
N VAL A 388 2.00 -4.63 -11.78
CA VAL A 388 1.45 -3.30 -12.08
C VAL A 388 -0.08 -3.27 -12.19
N PHE A 389 -0.70 -4.43 -12.43
CA PHE A 389 -2.11 -4.55 -12.81
C PHE A 389 -3.06 -3.90 -11.81
N GLU A 390 -3.00 -4.28 -10.53
CA GLU A 390 -3.93 -3.74 -9.54
C GLU A 390 -3.75 -2.23 -9.34
N LEU A 391 -2.52 -1.71 -9.48
CA LEU A 391 -2.26 -0.27 -9.39
C LEU A 391 -2.79 0.48 -10.62
N CYS A 392 -2.62 -0.06 -11.83
CA CYS A 392 -3.20 0.50 -13.04
C CYS A 392 -4.73 0.52 -12.96
N LEU A 393 -5.35 -0.55 -12.45
CA LEU A 393 -6.80 -0.62 -12.27
C LEU A 393 -7.28 0.41 -11.23
N LEU A 394 -6.57 0.53 -10.11
CA LEU A 394 -6.88 1.54 -9.08
C LEU A 394 -6.83 2.96 -9.65
N TRP A 395 -5.74 3.32 -10.35
CA TRP A 395 -5.59 4.67 -10.91
C TRP A 395 -6.52 4.93 -12.09
N ALA A 396 -6.83 3.93 -12.91
CA ALA A 396 -7.84 4.06 -13.96
C ALA A 396 -9.23 4.40 -13.38
N LEU A 397 -9.59 3.80 -12.22
CA LEU A 397 -10.80 4.14 -11.48
C LEU A 397 -10.73 5.55 -10.88
N GLU A 398 -9.62 5.92 -10.25
CA GLU A 398 -9.44 7.25 -9.64
C GLU A 398 -9.51 8.39 -10.67
N GLN A 399 -8.94 8.18 -11.86
CA GLN A 399 -8.89 9.17 -12.94
C GLN A 399 -10.12 9.10 -13.87
N GLY A 400 -10.99 8.09 -13.73
CA GLY A 400 -12.14 7.90 -14.62
C GLY A 400 -11.75 7.61 -16.08
N ARG A 401 -10.60 6.96 -16.31
CA ARG A 401 -10.02 6.70 -17.65
C ARG A 401 -10.72 5.54 -18.37
N GLN A 402 -11.80 5.88 -19.08
CA GLN A 402 -12.68 4.92 -19.77
C GLN A 402 -11.97 4.11 -20.86
N ASP A 403 -10.98 4.70 -21.53
CA ASP A 403 -10.20 4.12 -22.63
C ASP A 403 -9.44 2.83 -22.24
N VAL A 404 -9.06 2.70 -20.97
CA VAL A 404 -8.28 1.56 -20.46
C VAL A 404 -9.04 0.71 -19.44
N LEU A 405 -9.97 1.32 -18.71
CA LEU A 405 -10.63 0.67 -17.58
C LEU A 405 -11.44 -0.56 -17.99
N ALA A 406 -12.13 -0.55 -19.14
CA ALA A 406 -12.89 -1.71 -19.61
C ALA A 406 -11.97 -2.94 -19.82
N THR A 407 -10.79 -2.72 -20.43
CA THR A 407 -9.82 -3.78 -20.69
C THR A 407 -9.21 -4.33 -19.39
N LEU A 408 -8.83 -3.44 -18.47
CA LEU A 408 -8.27 -3.84 -17.18
C LEU A 408 -9.31 -4.58 -16.33
N ALA A 409 -10.54 -4.08 -16.30
CA ALA A 409 -11.63 -4.66 -15.52
C ALA A 409 -12.00 -6.08 -15.99
N LEU A 410 -11.95 -6.37 -17.30
CA LEU A 410 -12.13 -7.72 -17.85
C LEU A 410 -11.05 -8.73 -17.45
N LYS A 411 -9.86 -8.25 -17.06
CA LYS A 411 -8.75 -9.09 -16.56
C LYS A 411 -8.74 -9.20 -15.03
N ALA A 412 -9.60 -8.46 -14.34
CA ALA A 412 -9.67 -8.50 -12.88
C ALA A 412 -10.46 -9.72 -12.41
N ARG A 413 -10.02 -10.33 -11.31
CA ARG A 413 -10.71 -11.47 -10.68
C ARG A 413 -11.98 -11.11 -9.91
N TYR A 414 -12.30 -9.83 -9.79
CA TYR A 414 -13.38 -9.33 -8.97
C TYR A 414 -14.64 -9.12 -9.81
N TYR A 415 -15.78 -9.61 -9.35
CA TYR A 415 -17.03 -9.47 -10.09
C TYR A 415 -17.43 -8.00 -10.28
N GLU A 416 -17.17 -7.15 -9.30
CA GLU A 416 -17.42 -5.70 -9.37
C GLU A 416 -16.78 -5.09 -10.62
N ALA A 417 -15.55 -5.50 -10.95
CA ALA A 417 -14.87 -5.03 -12.14
C ALA A 417 -15.62 -5.44 -13.42
N HIS A 418 -16.18 -6.65 -13.48
CA HIS A 418 -16.96 -7.08 -14.65
C HIS A 418 -18.28 -6.35 -14.81
N PHE A 419 -18.94 -5.97 -13.71
CA PHE A 419 -20.11 -5.10 -13.76
C PHE A 419 -19.73 -3.69 -14.25
N LEU A 420 -18.63 -3.13 -13.74
CA LEU A 420 -18.13 -1.84 -14.21
C LEU A 420 -17.77 -1.89 -15.70
N ALA A 421 -17.09 -2.94 -16.17
CA ALA A 421 -16.78 -3.10 -17.59
C ALA A 421 -18.03 -3.12 -18.49
N ALA A 422 -19.11 -3.78 -18.03
CA ALA A 422 -20.38 -3.80 -18.77
C ALA A 422 -21.08 -2.44 -18.77
N LEU A 423 -21.04 -1.70 -17.66
CA LEU A 423 -21.56 -0.33 -17.56
C LEU A 423 -20.82 0.60 -18.54
N GLN A 424 -19.50 0.50 -18.62
CA GLN A 424 -18.69 1.33 -19.51
C GLN A 424 -18.99 1.11 -20.99
N ASP A 425 -19.10 -0.15 -21.40
CA ASP A 425 -19.52 -0.50 -22.76
C ASP A 425 -20.95 0.01 -23.05
N ALA A 426 -21.82 0.13 -22.03
CA ALA A 426 -23.19 0.63 -22.19
C ALA A 426 -23.24 2.14 -22.37
N GLU A 427 -22.32 2.86 -21.72
CA GLU A 427 -22.16 4.30 -21.87
C GLU A 427 -21.46 4.68 -23.19
N SER A 428 -20.77 3.73 -23.83
CA SER A 428 -20.01 3.93 -25.09
C SER A 428 -20.46 3.03 -26.26
N PRO A 429 -21.76 3.00 -26.64
CA PRO A 429 -22.31 1.99 -27.56
C PRO A 429 -21.92 2.16 -29.04
N ALA A 430 -21.21 3.25 -29.41
CA ALA A 430 -21.00 3.65 -30.80
C ALA A 430 -19.90 2.88 -31.55
N GLU A 431 -19.25 1.90 -30.92
CA GLU A 431 -18.11 1.19 -31.52
C GLU A 431 -18.49 -0.06 -32.35
N PRO A 432 -17.78 -0.34 -33.45
CA PRO A 432 -17.91 -1.58 -34.19
C PRO A 432 -17.65 -2.81 -33.29
N GLY A 433 -18.61 -3.73 -33.23
CA GLY A 433 -18.49 -4.96 -32.42
C GLY A 433 -19.17 -4.92 -31.05
N ALA A 434 -19.80 -3.80 -30.66
CA ALA A 434 -20.54 -3.66 -29.41
C ALA A 434 -21.53 -4.81 -29.15
N VAL A 435 -22.27 -5.26 -30.17
CA VAL A 435 -23.24 -6.38 -30.05
C VAL A 435 -22.57 -7.68 -29.59
N ALA A 436 -21.37 -7.98 -30.10
CA ALA A 436 -20.65 -9.20 -29.70
C ALA A 436 -20.09 -9.07 -28.27
N ARG A 437 -19.57 -7.89 -27.90
CA ARG A 437 -19.10 -7.60 -26.53
C ARG A 437 -20.22 -7.73 -25.51
N PHE A 438 -21.39 -7.16 -25.81
CA PHE A 438 -22.57 -7.24 -24.94
C PHE A 438 -23.08 -8.66 -24.75
N ARG A 439 -23.08 -9.48 -25.82
CA ARG A 439 -23.42 -10.91 -25.67
C ARG A 439 -22.53 -11.62 -24.67
N GLU A 440 -21.24 -11.28 -24.63
CA GLU A 440 -20.31 -11.87 -23.67
C GLU A 440 -20.53 -11.31 -22.25
N HIS A 441 -20.80 -10.01 -22.11
CA HIS A 441 -21.18 -9.43 -20.82
C HIS A 441 -22.46 -10.06 -20.26
N PHE A 442 -23.51 -10.23 -21.07
CA PHE A 442 -24.73 -10.91 -20.64
C PHE A 442 -24.46 -12.34 -20.16
N ARG A 443 -23.66 -13.11 -20.90
CA ARG A 443 -23.28 -14.47 -20.48
C ARG A 443 -22.56 -14.47 -19.14
N ARG A 444 -21.55 -13.60 -18.99
CA ARG A 444 -20.75 -13.48 -17.77
C ARG A 444 -21.61 -13.06 -16.58
N ILE A 445 -22.37 -11.98 -16.71
CA ILE A 445 -23.25 -11.48 -15.65
C ILE A 445 -24.30 -12.53 -15.29
N ASN A 446 -24.91 -13.23 -16.26
CA ASN A 446 -25.84 -14.33 -15.98
C ASN A 446 -25.22 -15.45 -15.15
N ARG A 447 -23.92 -15.74 -15.35
CA ARG A 447 -23.20 -16.75 -14.57
C ARG A 447 -22.89 -16.24 -13.17
N ILE A 448 -22.48 -14.97 -13.04
CA ILE A 448 -22.26 -14.32 -11.75
C ILE A 448 -23.54 -14.29 -10.92
N LEU A 449 -24.70 -14.01 -11.52
CA LEU A 449 -26.01 -14.00 -10.84
C LEU A 449 -26.35 -15.32 -10.12
N ARG A 450 -25.76 -16.45 -10.54
CA ARG A 450 -26.02 -17.76 -9.93
C ARG A 450 -25.25 -17.98 -8.63
N ASP A 451 -24.13 -17.28 -8.47
CA ASP A 451 -23.27 -17.34 -7.29
C ASP A 451 -22.56 -15.99 -7.12
N PRO A 452 -23.28 -14.93 -6.69
CA PRO A 452 -22.78 -13.55 -6.67
C PRO A 452 -21.70 -13.32 -5.61
N ASP A 453 -21.62 -14.18 -4.59
CA ASP A 453 -20.71 -14.02 -3.46
C ASP A 453 -19.41 -14.82 -3.60
N ARG A 454 -19.23 -15.44 -4.77
CA ARG A 454 -18.02 -16.19 -5.09
C ARG A 454 -16.78 -15.31 -4.99
N LEU A 455 -15.77 -15.81 -4.26
CA LEU A 455 -14.47 -15.17 -4.14
C LEU A 455 -13.38 -16.04 -4.78
N PHE A 456 -12.58 -15.43 -5.64
CA PHE A 456 -11.39 -16.06 -6.19
C PHE A 456 -10.20 -15.82 -5.24
N PRO A 457 -9.44 -16.88 -4.88
CA PRO A 457 -8.34 -16.79 -3.92
C PRO A 457 -7.24 -15.84 -4.40
N ASP A 458 -6.40 -15.34 -3.49
CA ASP A 458 -5.17 -14.62 -3.86
C ASP A 458 -4.23 -15.49 -4.68
N PRO A 459 -3.63 -14.97 -5.77
CA PRO A 459 -2.62 -15.73 -6.50
C PRO A 459 -1.40 -16.11 -5.63
N ARG A 460 -1.19 -15.47 -4.47
CA ARG A 460 -0.20 -15.83 -3.44
C ARG A 460 -0.64 -16.96 -2.51
N GLU A 461 -1.94 -17.27 -2.43
CA GLU A 461 -2.45 -18.31 -1.56
C GLU A 461 -1.92 -19.69 -1.98
N ARG A 462 -1.68 -20.56 -1.01
CA ARG A 462 -1.18 -21.90 -1.27
C ARG A 462 -2.35 -22.84 -1.55
N LEU A 463 -2.45 -23.30 -2.79
CA LEU A 463 -3.53 -24.19 -3.25
C LEU A 463 -3.01 -25.58 -3.57
N LEU A 464 -3.84 -26.59 -3.34
CA LEU A 464 -3.68 -27.96 -3.80
C LEU A 464 -3.93 -28.06 -5.31
N PHE A 465 -3.49 -29.16 -5.92
CA PHE A 465 -3.64 -29.33 -7.38
C PHE A 465 -5.11 -29.46 -7.81
N GLU A 466 -5.93 -30.11 -6.99
CA GLU A 466 -7.37 -30.25 -7.20
C GLU A 466 -8.09 -28.89 -7.11
N GLU A 467 -7.62 -28.00 -6.22
CA GLU A 467 -8.16 -26.65 -6.08
C GLU A 467 -7.80 -25.78 -7.28
N LEU A 468 -6.59 -25.94 -7.86
CA LEU A 468 -6.20 -25.26 -9.10
C LEU A 468 -7.02 -25.74 -10.31
N ASP A 469 -7.32 -27.04 -10.37
CA ASP A 469 -8.22 -27.59 -11.40
C ASP A 469 -9.64 -27.06 -11.26
N GLN A 470 -10.16 -27.01 -10.03
CA GLN A 470 -11.46 -26.42 -9.76
C GLN A 470 -11.49 -24.96 -10.18
N LEU A 471 -10.51 -24.16 -9.73
CA LEU A 471 -10.37 -22.75 -10.06
C LEU A 471 -10.32 -22.49 -11.58
N THR A 472 -9.62 -23.36 -12.32
CA THR A 472 -9.56 -23.28 -13.78
C THR A 472 -10.95 -23.48 -14.41
N ARG A 473 -11.69 -24.51 -13.97
CA ARG A 473 -13.07 -24.74 -14.42
C ARG A 473 -13.96 -23.57 -14.06
N ASP A 474 -13.79 -23.02 -12.88
CA ASP A 474 -14.58 -21.91 -12.38
C ASP A 474 -14.45 -20.66 -13.25
N PHE A 475 -13.24 -20.29 -13.66
CA PHE A 475 -13.03 -19.18 -14.61
C PHE A 475 -13.70 -19.43 -15.97
N ILE A 476 -13.70 -20.67 -16.45
CA ILE A 476 -14.35 -21.06 -17.70
C ILE A 476 -15.87 -21.02 -17.55
N GLU A 477 -16.41 -21.64 -16.49
CA GLU A 477 -17.83 -21.73 -16.18
C GLU A 477 -18.45 -20.36 -15.87
N THR A 478 -17.66 -19.39 -15.40
CA THR A 478 -18.09 -18.00 -15.17
C THR A 478 -17.88 -17.07 -16.36
N SER A 479 -17.31 -17.52 -17.49
CA SER A 479 -16.96 -16.66 -18.64
C SER A 479 -15.93 -15.58 -18.27
N MET A 480 -15.04 -15.88 -17.33
CA MET A 480 -13.96 -15.03 -16.81
C MET A 480 -12.58 -15.55 -17.21
N VAL A 481 -12.45 -16.09 -18.43
CA VAL A 481 -11.21 -16.71 -18.92
C VAL A 481 -10.04 -15.73 -18.92
N ALA A 482 -10.25 -14.49 -19.34
CA ALA A 482 -9.20 -13.45 -19.34
C ALA A 482 -8.68 -13.14 -17.92
N ALA A 483 -9.59 -13.05 -16.94
CA ALA A 483 -9.22 -12.90 -15.53
C ALA A 483 -8.48 -14.12 -14.99
N GLY A 484 -8.87 -15.34 -15.40
CA GLY A 484 -8.14 -16.55 -15.04
C GLY A 484 -6.72 -16.60 -15.61
N ILE A 485 -6.54 -16.21 -16.88
CA ILE A 485 -5.22 -16.10 -17.51
C ILE A 485 -4.36 -15.12 -16.72
N GLU A 486 -4.92 -13.96 -16.36
CA GLU A 486 -4.21 -12.95 -15.57
C GLU A 486 -3.87 -13.45 -14.16
N TRP A 487 -4.81 -14.14 -13.52
CA TRP A 487 -4.60 -14.74 -12.20
C TRP A 487 -3.44 -15.74 -12.19
N PHE A 488 -3.36 -16.64 -13.19
CA PHE A 488 -2.26 -17.60 -13.28
C PHE A 488 -0.93 -16.94 -13.67
N ARG A 489 -0.95 -15.85 -14.45
CA ARG A 489 0.25 -15.04 -14.74
C ARG A 489 0.80 -14.42 -13.46
N GLN A 490 -0.07 -13.83 -12.63
CA GLN A 490 0.30 -13.33 -11.30
C GLN A 490 0.87 -14.43 -10.42
N ARG A 491 0.21 -15.59 -10.40
CA ARG A 491 0.67 -16.73 -9.60
C ARG A 491 2.09 -17.18 -9.98
N VAL A 492 2.37 -17.41 -11.26
CA VAL A 492 3.69 -17.92 -11.70
C VAL A 492 4.82 -16.90 -11.56
N ALA A 493 4.50 -15.61 -11.43
CA ALA A 493 5.47 -14.57 -11.12
C ALA A 493 6.01 -14.69 -9.68
N TYR A 494 5.28 -15.33 -8.75
CA TYR A 494 5.80 -15.67 -7.44
C TYR A 494 6.83 -16.80 -7.56
N GLY A 495 8.10 -16.48 -7.29
CA GLY A 495 9.25 -17.30 -7.71
C GLY A 495 9.17 -18.81 -7.43
N TYR A 496 8.53 -19.24 -6.34
CA TYR A 496 8.30 -20.67 -6.07
C TYR A 496 7.25 -21.30 -7.00
N GLU A 497 6.14 -20.59 -7.21
CA GLU A 497 4.99 -21.04 -8.02
C GLU A 497 5.33 -21.17 -9.51
N GLY A 498 6.29 -20.37 -10.01
CA GLY A 498 6.82 -20.54 -11.37
C GLY A 498 7.48 -21.90 -11.63
N GLY A 499 7.96 -22.59 -10.59
CA GLY A 499 8.51 -23.95 -10.66
C GLY A 499 7.47 -25.08 -10.53
N VAL A 500 6.20 -24.75 -10.35
CA VAL A 500 5.10 -25.71 -10.18
C VAL A 500 4.44 -25.96 -11.53
N PHE A 501 4.58 -27.18 -12.06
CA PHE A 501 4.07 -27.55 -13.38
C PHE A 501 2.55 -27.34 -13.52
N LYS A 502 1.80 -27.61 -12.45
CA LYS A 502 0.33 -27.53 -12.43
C LYS A 502 -0.20 -26.14 -12.76
N ASN A 503 0.45 -25.09 -12.25
CA ASN A 503 0.08 -23.70 -12.58
C ASN A 503 0.15 -23.44 -14.09
N TRP A 504 1.19 -23.98 -14.75
CA TRP A 504 1.36 -23.86 -16.19
C TRP A 504 0.37 -24.71 -16.99
N GLU A 505 -0.05 -25.88 -16.49
CA GLU A 505 -1.10 -26.69 -17.12
C GLU A 505 -2.46 -25.96 -17.10
N CYS A 506 -2.83 -25.42 -15.94
CA CYS A 506 -4.06 -24.64 -15.77
C CYS A 506 -4.06 -23.38 -16.65
N ALA A 507 -2.95 -22.63 -16.66
CA ALA A 507 -2.77 -21.49 -17.55
C ALA A 507 -2.90 -21.89 -19.04
N ALA A 508 -2.35 -23.03 -19.44
CA ALA A 508 -2.47 -23.51 -20.81
C ALA A 508 -3.92 -23.81 -21.20
N ALA A 509 -4.70 -24.43 -20.31
CA ALA A 509 -6.11 -24.73 -20.55
C ALA A 509 -6.94 -23.45 -20.76
N LEU A 510 -6.68 -22.40 -19.97
CA LEU A 510 -7.38 -21.11 -20.12
C LEU A 510 -6.99 -20.39 -21.42
N ASN A 511 -5.72 -20.42 -21.82
CA ASN A 511 -5.29 -19.83 -23.09
C ASN A 511 -5.86 -20.61 -24.29
N GLU A 512 -5.99 -21.94 -24.18
CA GLU A 512 -6.64 -22.76 -25.19
C GLU A 512 -8.14 -22.43 -25.31
N GLU A 513 -8.85 -22.26 -24.19
CA GLU A 513 -10.25 -21.80 -24.16
C GLU A 513 -10.40 -20.39 -24.77
N ALA A 514 -9.44 -19.50 -24.52
CA ALA A 514 -9.41 -18.17 -25.12
C ALA A 514 -9.03 -18.16 -26.62
N GLY A 515 -8.64 -19.31 -27.18
CA GLY A 515 -8.21 -19.45 -28.57
C GLY A 515 -6.75 -19.02 -28.84
N ASP A 516 -5.97 -18.62 -27.84
CA ASP A 516 -4.54 -18.31 -27.98
C ASP A 516 -3.70 -19.59 -27.86
N LEU A 517 -3.69 -20.36 -28.96
CA LEU A 517 -2.94 -21.61 -29.05
C LEU A 517 -1.42 -21.40 -28.88
N ALA A 518 -0.89 -20.23 -29.24
CA ALA A 518 0.53 -19.93 -29.09
C ALA A 518 0.91 -19.72 -27.61
N ALA A 519 0.09 -19.00 -26.84
CA ALA A 519 0.26 -18.88 -25.40
C ALA A 519 0.05 -20.22 -24.70
N ALA A 520 -0.97 -20.99 -25.10
CA ALA A 520 -1.21 -22.33 -24.58
C ALA A 520 0.02 -23.24 -24.79
N TRP A 521 0.61 -23.23 -25.99
CA TRP A 521 1.83 -23.96 -26.29
C TRP A 521 3.00 -23.56 -25.38
N ARG A 522 3.25 -22.25 -25.21
CA ARG A 522 4.31 -21.75 -24.31
C ARG A 522 4.10 -22.26 -22.89
N CYS A 523 2.89 -22.17 -22.34
CA CYS A 523 2.56 -22.69 -21.02
C CYS A 523 2.79 -24.20 -20.91
N ARG A 524 2.37 -25.00 -21.91
CA ARG A 524 2.60 -26.46 -21.92
C ARG A 524 4.09 -26.82 -21.94
N VAL A 525 4.90 -26.11 -22.72
CA VAL A 525 6.36 -26.29 -22.74
C VAL A 525 6.98 -25.92 -21.39
N HIS A 526 6.51 -24.86 -20.73
CA HIS A 526 6.96 -24.51 -19.38
C HIS A 526 6.57 -25.56 -18.34
N SER A 527 5.34 -26.08 -18.38
CA SER A 527 4.91 -27.21 -17.53
C SER A 527 5.85 -28.41 -17.68
N TRP A 528 6.21 -28.77 -18.92
CA TRP A 528 7.17 -29.83 -19.22
C TRP A 528 8.54 -29.55 -18.58
N ARG A 529 9.10 -28.36 -18.80
CA ARG A 529 10.41 -27.97 -18.25
C ARG A 529 10.45 -28.01 -16.73
N SER A 530 9.36 -27.64 -16.06
CA SER A 530 9.20 -27.73 -14.61
C SER A 530 9.15 -29.18 -14.08
N THR A 531 8.93 -30.15 -14.97
CA THR A 531 8.84 -31.58 -14.64
C THR A 531 10.09 -32.36 -15.07
N GLN A 532 10.70 -32.01 -16.21
CA GLN A 532 11.76 -32.81 -16.84
C GLN A 532 12.97 -33.06 -15.93
N HIS A 533 13.40 -32.06 -15.17
CA HIS A 533 14.59 -32.13 -14.30
C HIS A 533 14.31 -32.70 -12.90
N LYS A 534 13.04 -32.97 -12.55
CA LYS A 534 12.70 -33.51 -11.23
C LYS A 534 13.05 -34.99 -11.15
N ARG A 535 14.04 -35.34 -10.31
CA ARG A 535 14.53 -36.73 -10.14
C ARG A 535 13.48 -37.66 -9.53
N ASN A 536 12.55 -37.12 -8.76
CA ASN A 536 11.54 -37.89 -8.03
C ASN A 536 10.31 -38.26 -8.90
N VAL A 537 10.31 -37.89 -10.18
CA VAL A 537 9.24 -38.23 -11.12
C VAL A 537 9.69 -39.45 -11.93
N ASP A 538 8.88 -40.52 -11.89
CA ASP A 538 9.10 -41.76 -12.65
C ASP A 538 9.37 -41.45 -14.14
N PRO A 539 10.48 -41.96 -14.73
CA PRO A 539 10.77 -41.83 -16.16
C PRO A 539 9.60 -42.23 -17.07
N ARG A 540 8.83 -43.26 -16.73
CA ARG A 540 7.65 -43.67 -17.52
C ARG A 540 6.58 -42.57 -17.56
N LYS A 541 6.36 -41.90 -16.44
CA LYS A 541 5.44 -40.75 -16.34
C LYS A 541 5.95 -39.56 -17.13
N LYS A 542 7.27 -39.31 -17.13
CA LYS A 542 7.90 -38.28 -17.99
C LYS A 542 7.72 -38.56 -19.47
N ALA A 543 7.93 -39.79 -19.92
CA ALA A 543 7.67 -40.20 -21.29
C ALA A 543 6.20 -39.97 -21.68
N GLN A 544 5.26 -40.34 -20.81
CA GLN A 544 3.83 -40.11 -21.05
C GLN A 544 3.49 -38.62 -21.21
N LEU A 545 4.02 -37.76 -20.33
CA LEU A 545 3.80 -36.32 -20.41
C LEU A 545 4.40 -35.70 -21.68
N LEU A 546 5.61 -36.12 -22.05
CA LEU A 546 6.26 -35.67 -23.28
C LEU A 546 5.48 -36.13 -24.53
N ARG A 547 5.00 -37.38 -24.58
CA ARG A 547 4.12 -37.85 -25.66
C ARG A 547 2.84 -37.00 -25.75
N GLY A 548 2.21 -36.69 -24.61
CA GLY A 548 1.02 -35.84 -24.57
C GLY A 548 1.28 -34.43 -25.11
N LEU A 549 2.42 -33.83 -24.77
CA LEU A 549 2.85 -32.53 -25.29
C LEU A 549 3.05 -32.55 -26.81
N LEU A 550 3.75 -33.56 -27.32
CA LEU A 550 4.04 -33.70 -28.75
C LEU A 550 2.77 -33.97 -29.57
N ALA A 551 1.89 -34.84 -29.06
CA ALA A 551 0.59 -35.11 -29.70
C ALA A 551 -0.31 -33.87 -29.73
N TRP A 552 -0.29 -33.04 -28.67
CA TRP A 552 -0.99 -31.75 -28.69
C TRP A 552 -0.38 -30.84 -29.76
N ALA A 553 0.95 -30.70 -29.80
CA ALA A 553 1.63 -29.85 -30.78
C ALA A 553 1.31 -30.26 -32.23
N GLN A 554 1.24 -31.56 -32.50
CA GLN A 554 0.91 -32.10 -33.81
C GLN A 554 -0.53 -31.77 -34.24
N ARG A 555 -1.49 -31.81 -33.31
CA ARG A 555 -2.90 -31.46 -33.56
C ARG A 555 -3.11 -29.97 -33.84
N HIS A 556 -2.26 -29.11 -33.28
CA HIS A 556 -2.36 -27.65 -33.38
C HIS A 556 -1.25 -27.01 -34.22
N GLU A 557 -0.60 -27.78 -35.09
CA GLU A 557 0.36 -27.31 -36.11
C GLU A 557 1.72 -26.76 -35.59
N PHE A 558 2.11 -27.03 -34.34
CA PHE A 558 3.41 -26.65 -33.75
C PHE A 558 4.53 -27.67 -34.00
N ARG A 559 4.63 -28.23 -35.22
CA ARG A 559 5.50 -29.38 -35.52
C ARG A 559 7.00 -29.09 -35.35
N GLU A 560 7.46 -27.94 -35.81
CA GLU A 560 8.88 -27.53 -35.73
C GLU A 560 9.32 -27.34 -34.28
N GLU A 561 8.50 -26.69 -33.47
CA GLU A 561 8.74 -26.48 -32.05
C GLU A 561 8.70 -27.80 -31.27
N ALA A 562 7.75 -28.68 -31.61
CA ALA A 562 7.65 -30.02 -31.03
C ALA A 562 8.92 -30.83 -31.28
N PHE A 563 9.45 -30.79 -32.51
CA PHE A 563 10.69 -31.46 -32.86
C PHE A 563 11.89 -30.92 -32.06
N ARG A 564 11.97 -29.59 -31.84
CA ARG A 564 13.00 -29.00 -30.98
C ARG A 564 12.90 -29.52 -29.54
N VAL A 565 11.70 -29.57 -28.98
CA VAL A 565 11.47 -30.07 -27.61
C VAL A 565 11.86 -31.55 -27.50
N LEU A 566 11.45 -32.38 -28.47
CA LEU A 566 11.79 -33.81 -28.53
C LEU A 566 13.32 -33.99 -28.58
N ARG A 567 14.01 -33.28 -29.48
CA ARG A 567 15.47 -33.36 -29.63
C ARG A 567 16.21 -33.00 -28.34
N GLN A 568 15.71 -32.03 -27.59
CA GLN A 568 16.29 -31.59 -26.32
C GLN A 568 16.01 -32.56 -25.16
N SER A 569 14.89 -33.30 -25.20
CA SER A 569 14.36 -34.00 -24.03
C SER A 569 14.40 -35.53 -24.13
N TRP A 570 14.51 -36.12 -25.33
CA TRP A 570 14.31 -37.57 -25.51
C TRP A 570 15.26 -38.47 -24.72
N ARG A 571 16.50 -38.02 -24.49
CA ARG A 571 17.52 -38.78 -23.75
C ARG A 571 17.22 -38.90 -22.25
N ASP A 572 16.48 -37.94 -21.70
CA ASP A 572 16.25 -37.82 -20.26
C ASP A 572 14.91 -38.42 -19.82
N THR A 573 14.12 -38.95 -20.76
CA THR A 573 12.74 -39.40 -20.53
C THR A 573 12.51 -40.90 -20.71
N GLY A 574 13.54 -41.66 -21.11
CA GLY A 574 13.42 -43.09 -21.34
C GLY A 574 12.53 -43.46 -22.53
N MET A 575 12.28 -42.52 -23.45
CA MET A 575 11.57 -42.79 -24.71
C MET A 575 12.39 -43.73 -25.59
N THR A 576 11.71 -44.72 -26.19
CA THR A 576 12.34 -45.64 -27.14
C THR A 576 12.44 -45.01 -28.52
N GLU A 577 13.29 -45.56 -29.39
CA GLU A 577 13.42 -45.09 -30.78
C GLU A 577 12.10 -45.24 -31.58
N ALA A 578 11.24 -46.19 -31.18
CA ALA A 578 9.88 -46.33 -31.71
C ALA A 578 8.96 -45.17 -31.29
N ASP A 579 9.17 -44.59 -30.11
CA ASP A 579 8.41 -43.44 -29.61
C ASP A 579 8.80 -42.13 -30.30
N ALA A 580 10.02 -42.02 -30.81
CA ALA A 580 10.51 -40.84 -31.53
C ALA A 580 10.09 -40.80 -33.01
N ARG A 581 9.46 -41.87 -33.52
CA ARG A 581 8.92 -41.96 -34.89
C ARG A 581 7.44 -41.58 -35.01
N LEU A 582 6.75 -41.40 -33.87
CA LEU A 582 5.42 -40.81 -33.75
C LEU A 582 5.53 -39.28 -33.78
#